data_AF-A0A060CI73-F1
#
_entry.id   AF-A0A060CI73-F1
#
_cell.length_a   1.000
_cell.length_b   1.000
_cell.length_c   1.000
_cell.angle_alpha   90.00
_cell.angle_beta   90.00
_cell.angle_gamma   90.00
#
_symmetry.space_group_name_H-M   'P 1'
#
loop_
_entity.id
_entity.type
_entity.pdbx_description
1 polymer ?
#
loop_
_entity_poly.entity_id
_entity_poly.type
_entity_poly.pdbx_seq_one_letter_code
_entity_poly.pdbx_strand_id
1 'polypeptide(L)'
;SLIKRSVRDLYNKDIEEILVAGEDGYREAKDFMRMLMPSHAKMVQPYRDITPIFARNGIEAQLDRMLQPQVTLKSGGYIILNQTEALVSIDVNSGRSTREHSIEDTAVQTNLEAAEEVARQLRLRDLAGLIVIDFIDMEESRNNRAVEKKLKECLKTTAR
;
A
#
# COMPACT_ATOMS: atom_id res chain seq x y z
N SER A 1 -19.15 9.58 6.71
CA SER A 1 -18.32 8.64 7.49
C SER A 1 -17.34 7.94 6.57
N LEU A 2 -16.32 7.29 7.16
CA LEU A 2 -15.40 6.41 6.42
C LEU A 2 -16.17 5.28 5.73
N ILE A 3 -17.11 4.63 6.44
CA ILE A 3 -17.96 3.54 5.93
C ILE A 3 -18.65 3.91 4.62
N LYS A 4 -19.32 5.08 4.57
CA LYS A 4 -20.01 5.52 3.35
C LYS A 4 -19.05 5.75 2.16
N ARG A 5 -17.87 6.33 2.42
CA ARG A 5 -16.84 6.50 1.38
C ARG A 5 -16.30 5.16 0.91
N SER A 6 -15.89 4.30 1.82
CA SER A 6 -15.38 2.96 1.50
C SER A 6 -16.36 2.14 0.68
N VAL A 7 -17.65 2.12 1.05
CA VAL A 7 -18.68 1.42 0.27
C VAL A 7 -18.86 2.06 -1.12
N ARG A 8 -18.89 3.39 -1.23
CA ARG A 8 -19.09 4.06 -2.52
C ARG A 8 -17.89 3.87 -3.47
N ASP A 9 -16.67 3.93 -2.93
CA ASP A 9 -15.45 4.02 -3.71
C ASP A 9 -14.86 2.63 -4.02
N LEU A 10 -15.08 1.62 -3.15
CA LEU A 10 -14.48 0.28 -3.30
C LEU A 10 -15.47 -0.80 -3.75
N TYR A 11 -16.78 -0.56 -3.64
CA TYR A 11 -17.76 -1.60 -3.95
C TYR A 11 -17.83 -1.89 -5.46
N ASN A 12 -17.80 -3.18 -5.80
CA ASN A 12 -18.05 -3.66 -7.16
C ASN A 12 -18.92 -4.93 -7.12
N LYS A 13 -19.39 -5.39 -8.29
CA LYS A 13 -20.32 -6.52 -8.41
C LYS A 13 -19.69 -7.88 -8.07
N ASP A 14 -18.36 -7.95 -8.00
CA ASP A 14 -17.62 -9.16 -7.68
C ASP A 14 -17.44 -9.34 -6.16
N ILE A 15 -17.87 -8.36 -5.35
CA ILE A 15 -17.89 -8.48 -3.89
C ILE A 15 -19.07 -9.35 -3.47
N GLU A 16 -18.74 -10.51 -2.90
CA GLU A 16 -19.72 -11.47 -2.40
C GLU A 16 -20.25 -11.07 -1.01
N GLU A 17 -19.40 -10.48 -0.16
CA GLU A 17 -19.74 -10.15 1.22
C GLU A 17 -19.01 -8.90 1.71
N ILE A 18 -19.70 -8.07 2.50
CA ILE A 18 -19.12 -6.96 3.27
C ILE A 18 -19.35 -7.24 4.75
N LEU A 19 -18.31 -7.67 5.46
CA LEU A 19 -18.34 -7.93 6.89
C LEU A 19 -18.08 -6.63 7.68
N VAL A 20 -18.97 -6.30 8.61
CA VAL A 20 -18.86 -5.08 9.43
C VAL A 20 -18.90 -5.43 10.91
N ALA A 21 -17.81 -5.15 11.62
CA ALA A 21 -17.73 -5.30 13.07
C ALA A 21 -18.36 -4.08 13.79
N GLY A 22 -19.11 -4.34 14.86
CA GLY A 22 -19.82 -3.31 15.62
C GLY A 22 -21.20 -2.98 15.07
N GLU A 23 -22.18 -2.86 15.96
CA GLU A 23 -23.59 -2.69 15.60
C GLU A 23 -23.87 -1.35 14.90
N ASP A 24 -23.26 -0.25 15.36
CA ASP A 24 -23.48 1.07 14.77
C ASP A 24 -22.92 1.17 13.34
N GLY A 25 -21.71 0.65 13.13
CA GLY A 25 -21.08 0.59 11.81
C GLY A 25 -21.87 -0.30 10.85
N TYR A 26 -22.34 -1.45 11.33
CA TYR A 26 -23.19 -2.36 10.54
C TYR A 26 -24.48 -1.66 10.08
N ARG A 27 -25.20 -0.98 10.99
CA ARG A 27 -26.43 -0.25 10.65
C ARG A 27 -26.15 0.85 9.63
N GLU A 28 -25.11 1.65 9.84
CA GLU A 28 -24.73 2.71 8.91
C GLU A 28 -24.42 2.15 7.51
N ALA A 29 -23.61 1.10 7.42
CA ALA A 29 -23.27 0.45 6.15
C ALA A 29 -24.51 -0.14 5.47
N LYS A 30 -25.37 -0.82 6.23
CA LYS A 30 -26.58 -1.48 5.73
C LYS A 30 -27.57 -0.47 5.16
N ASP A 31 -27.83 0.62 5.87
CA ASP A 31 -28.77 1.65 5.45
C ASP A 31 -28.23 2.45 4.27
N PHE A 32 -26.93 2.70 4.24
CA PHE A 32 -26.30 3.34 3.08
C PHE A 32 -26.37 2.45 1.82
N MET A 33 -26.10 1.15 1.96
CA MET A 33 -26.23 0.21 0.84
C MET A 33 -27.68 0.07 0.37
N ARG A 34 -28.66 0.08 1.30
CA ARG A 34 -30.09 0.10 0.93
C ARG A 34 -30.46 1.31 0.08
N MET A 35 -29.92 2.47 0.41
CA MET A 35 -30.19 3.71 -0.33
C MET A 35 -29.50 3.73 -1.70
N LEU A 36 -28.26 3.25 -1.81
CA LEU A 36 -27.51 3.22 -3.07
C LEU A 36 -27.93 2.07 -4.00
N MET A 37 -27.99 0.85 -3.47
CA MET A 37 -28.27 -0.38 -4.21
C MET A 37 -29.04 -1.37 -3.34
N PRO A 38 -30.39 -1.24 -3.25
CA PRO A 38 -31.24 -2.06 -2.39
C PRO A 38 -31.03 -3.58 -2.56
N SER A 39 -30.84 -4.05 -3.80
CA SER A 39 -30.64 -5.47 -4.12
C SER A 39 -29.36 -6.08 -3.52
N HIS A 40 -28.36 -5.25 -3.24
CA HIS A 40 -27.06 -5.64 -2.68
C HIS A 40 -26.96 -5.38 -1.17
N ALA A 41 -27.96 -4.74 -0.56
CA ALA A 41 -27.96 -4.50 0.88
C ALA A 41 -27.78 -5.80 1.68
N LYS A 42 -28.27 -6.94 1.17
CA LYS A 42 -28.09 -8.26 1.78
C LYS A 42 -26.63 -8.71 1.87
N MET A 43 -25.70 -8.16 1.08
CA MET A 43 -24.27 -8.52 1.15
C MET A 43 -23.56 -7.90 2.35
N VAL A 44 -24.14 -6.85 2.96
CA VAL A 44 -23.62 -6.27 4.20
C VAL A 44 -24.04 -7.16 5.37
N GLN A 45 -23.09 -7.82 6.00
CA GLN A 45 -23.28 -8.79 7.08
C GLN A 45 -22.60 -8.32 8.38
N PRO A 46 -23.23 -8.52 9.54
CA PRO A 46 -22.61 -8.18 10.81
C PRO A 46 -21.54 -9.21 11.15
N TYR A 47 -20.36 -8.75 11.53
CA TYR A 47 -19.34 -9.61 12.10
C TYR A 47 -19.58 -9.78 13.60
N ARG A 48 -19.78 -11.03 14.04
CA ARG A 48 -20.20 -11.37 15.42
C ARG A 48 -19.29 -12.37 16.13
N ASP A 49 -18.18 -12.74 15.52
CA ASP A 49 -17.22 -13.63 16.17
C ASP A 49 -16.52 -12.91 17.34
N ILE A 50 -16.13 -13.68 18.35
CA ILE A 50 -15.27 -13.23 19.44
C ILE A 50 -13.85 -12.94 18.94
N THR A 51 -13.41 -13.66 17.92
CA THR A 51 -12.09 -13.45 17.31
C THR A 51 -12.12 -12.14 16.54
N PRO A 52 -11.11 -11.26 16.63
CA PRO A 52 -11.08 -10.05 15.82
C PRO A 52 -11.15 -10.33 14.31
N ILE A 53 -11.84 -9.47 13.57
CA ILE A 53 -12.09 -9.67 12.12
C ILE A 53 -10.81 -9.84 11.31
N PHE A 54 -9.74 -9.09 11.59
CA PHE A 54 -8.47 -9.21 10.86
C PHE A 54 -7.69 -10.47 11.24
N ALA A 55 -7.70 -10.85 12.52
CA ALA A 55 -7.09 -12.07 13.02
C ALA A 55 -7.73 -13.30 12.37
N ARG A 56 -9.07 -13.36 12.33
CA ARG A 56 -9.82 -14.46 11.70
C ARG A 56 -9.51 -14.63 10.21
N ASN A 57 -9.20 -13.53 9.52
CA ASN A 57 -8.87 -13.55 8.09
C ASN A 57 -7.36 -13.63 7.80
N GLY A 58 -6.50 -13.75 8.82
CA GLY A 58 -5.05 -13.83 8.65
C GLY A 58 -4.39 -12.55 8.12
N ILE A 59 -5.06 -11.40 8.25
CA ILE A 59 -4.62 -10.10 7.71
C ILE A 59 -3.76 -9.33 8.73
N GLU A 60 -3.85 -9.68 10.02
CA GLU A 60 -3.20 -8.96 11.12
C GLU A 60 -1.67 -8.84 10.93
N ALA A 61 -1.00 -9.94 10.57
CA ALA A 61 0.43 -9.91 10.28
C ALA A 61 0.79 -9.04 9.06
N GLN A 62 -0.13 -8.84 8.12
CA GLN A 62 0.08 -7.91 7.00
C GLN A 62 -0.10 -6.46 7.46
N LEU A 63 -1.08 -6.18 8.32
CA LEU A 63 -1.29 -4.86 8.93
C LEU A 63 -0.10 -4.43 9.79
N ASP A 64 0.43 -5.34 10.60
CA ASP A 64 1.61 -5.05 11.43
C ASP A 64 2.82 -4.66 10.57
N ARG A 65 3.03 -5.34 9.43
CA ARG A 65 4.08 -4.97 8.46
C ARG A 65 3.82 -3.62 7.81
N MET A 66 2.56 -3.22 7.63
CA MET A 66 2.23 -1.88 7.11
C MET A 66 2.56 -0.77 8.11
N LEU A 67 2.67 -1.09 9.40
CA LEU A 67 3.10 -0.13 10.42
C LEU A 67 4.62 -0.07 10.58
N GLN A 68 5.35 -1.09 10.12
CA GLN A 68 6.81 -1.08 10.18
C GLN A 68 7.38 -0.02 9.24
N PRO A 69 8.31 0.84 9.69
CA PRO A 69 8.92 1.83 8.81
C PRO A 69 9.80 1.17 7.75
N GLN A 70 10.40 0.02 8.05
CA GLN A 70 11.24 -0.74 7.12
C GLN A 70 10.43 -1.72 6.27
N VAL A 71 10.72 -1.79 4.98
CA VAL A 71 10.13 -2.73 4.02
C VAL A 71 11.22 -3.40 3.21
N THR A 72 11.29 -4.74 3.26
CA THR A 72 12.28 -5.54 2.52
C THR A 72 11.91 -5.66 1.04
N LEU A 73 12.89 -5.47 0.17
CA LEU A 73 12.81 -5.62 -1.29
C LEU A 73 13.07 -7.07 -1.73
N LYS A 74 12.70 -7.41 -2.97
CA LYS A 74 12.75 -8.78 -3.50
C LYS A 74 14.17 -9.34 -3.49
N SER A 75 15.16 -8.50 -3.78
CA SER A 75 16.57 -8.88 -3.85
C SER A 75 17.32 -8.76 -2.52
N GLY A 76 16.64 -8.45 -1.41
CA GLY A 76 17.25 -8.39 -0.07
C GLY A 76 17.77 -7.01 0.35
N GLY A 77 17.60 -5.99 -0.51
CA GLY A 77 17.61 -4.59 -0.09
C GLY A 77 16.37 -4.24 0.74
N TYR A 78 16.26 -3.00 1.17
CA TYR A 78 15.10 -2.51 1.92
C TYR A 78 14.92 -0.99 1.74
N ILE A 79 13.69 -0.52 1.96
CA ILE A 79 13.37 0.90 2.09
C ILE A 79 12.97 1.23 3.52
N ILE A 80 13.27 2.44 3.99
CA ILE A 80 12.81 2.96 5.29
C ILE A 80 11.93 4.18 5.04
N LEU A 81 10.70 4.15 5.53
CA LEU A 81 9.74 5.25 5.44
C LEU A 81 9.67 5.97 6.79
N ASN A 82 10.03 7.26 6.80
CA ASN A 82 9.89 8.13 7.96
C ASN A 82 8.93 9.27 7.65
N GLN A 83 7.82 9.34 8.38
CA GLN A 83 6.84 10.42 8.27
C GLN A 83 7.19 11.54 9.25
N THR A 84 7.23 12.77 8.75
CA THR A 84 7.38 13.99 9.53
C THR A 84 6.12 14.86 9.40
N GLU A 85 6.08 16.00 10.06
CA GLU A 85 4.96 16.95 9.98
C GLU A 85 4.71 17.45 8.53
N ALA A 86 5.78 17.70 7.78
CA ALA A 86 5.69 18.36 6.47
C ALA A 86 5.91 17.41 5.28
N LEU A 87 6.63 16.30 5.48
CA LEU A 87 7.01 15.38 4.40
C LEU A 87 7.17 13.94 4.85
N VAL A 88 7.14 13.02 3.89
CA VAL A 88 7.58 11.64 4.06
C VAL A 88 8.95 11.49 3.39
N SER A 89 9.96 11.10 4.17
CA SER A 89 11.29 10.75 3.63
C SER A 89 11.40 9.24 3.50
N ILE A 90 11.90 8.78 2.35
CA ILE A 90 12.13 7.37 2.04
C ILE A 90 13.60 7.17 1.70
N ASP A 91 14.25 6.29 2.43
CA ASP A 91 15.66 5.92 2.25
C ASP A 91 15.78 4.52 1.62
N VAL A 92 16.68 4.34 0.65
CA VAL A 92 16.84 3.08 -0.11
C VAL A 92 18.20 2.44 0.18
N ASN A 93 18.19 1.17 0.60
CA ASN A 93 19.41 0.42 0.92
C ASN A 93 19.49 -0.89 0.12
N SER A 94 20.66 -1.20 -0.44
CA SER A 94 20.92 -2.47 -1.12
C SER A 94 21.07 -3.66 -0.16
N GLY A 95 21.22 -3.42 1.14
CA GLY A 95 21.32 -4.47 2.15
C GLY A 95 22.45 -5.46 1.86
N ARG A 96 22.17 -6.76 1.95
CA ARG A 96 23.12 -7.83 1.56
C ARG A 96 23.00 -8.24 0.10
N SER A 97 22.37 -7.43 -0.75
CA SER A 97 22.11 -7.75 -2.17
C SER A 97 23.35 -7.67 -3.07
N THR A 98 24.56 -7.57 -2.49
CA THR A 98 25.82 -7.63 -3.23
C THR A 98 26.06 -9.07 -3.69
N ARG A 99 25.40 -9.47 -4.78
CA ARG A 99 25.92 -10.55 -5.63
C ARG A 99 27.18 -10.03 -6.32
N GLU A 100 28.06 -10.92 -6.77
CA GLU A 100 29.38 -10.63 -7.38
C GLU A 100 29.35 -9.81 -8.70
N HIS A 101 28.28 -9.06 -8.95
CA HIS A 101 28.11 -8.14 -10.07
C HIS A 101 28.50 -6.71 -9.68
N SER A 102 28.63 -5.85 -10.69
CA SER A 102 29.03 -4.45 -10.53
C SER A 102 28.20 -3.75 -9.44
N ILE A 103 28.85 -2.90 -8.64
CA ILE A 103 28.19 -2.07 -7.61
C ILE A 103 27.09 -1.20 -8.27
N GLU A 104 27.37 -0.68 -9.46
CA GLU A 104 26.41 0.10 -10.26
C GLU A 104 25.19 -0.74 -10.60
N ASP A 105 25.34 -1.95 -11.15
CA ASP A 105 24.20 -2.81 -11.51
C ASP A 105 23.33 -3.13 -10.29
N THR A 106 23.95 -3.34 -9.13
CA THR A 106 23.25 -3.58 -7.86
C THR A 106 22.46 -2.34 -7.42
N ALA A 107 23.04 -1.15 -7.54
CA ALA A 107 22.36 0.12 -7.23
C ALA A 107 21.14 0.33 -8.14
N VAL A 108 21.30 0.14 -9.45
CA VAL A 108 20.23 0.26 -10.44
C VAL A 108 19.09 -0.68 -10.13
N GLN A 109 19.41 -1.97 -9.94
CA GLN A 109 18.40 -2.99 -9.67
C GLN A 109 17.66 -2.72 -8.35
N THR A 110 18.39 -2.32 -7.31
CA THR A 110 17.78 -1.97 -6.01
C THR A 110 16.85 -0.77 -6.14
N ASN A 111 17.27 0.28 -6.83
CA ASN A 111 16.45 1.49 -7.03
C ASN A 111 15.20 1.22 -7.87
N LEU A 112 15.27 0.32 -8.87
CA LEU A 112 14.10 -0.10 -9.65
C LEU A 112 13.09 -0.89 -8.82
N GLU A 113 13.55 -1.77 -7.93
CA GLU A 113 12.70 -2.47 -6.98
C GLU A 113 12.09 -1.51 -5.96
N ALA A 114 12.89 -0.58 -5.43
CA ALA A 114 12.44 0.45 -4.51
C ALA A 114 11.36 1.34 -5.14
N ALA A 115 11.50 1.75 -6.40
CA ALA A 115 10.47 2.54 -7.09
C ALA A 115 9.10 1.84 -7.17
N GLU A 116 9.09 0.53 -7.40
CA GLU A 116 7.87 -0.28 -7.41
C GLU A 116 7.26 -0.40 -6.01
N GLU A 117 8.10 -0.66 -5.01
CA GLU A 117 7.66 -0.86 -3.64
C GLU A 117 7.20 0.45 -2.97
N VAL A 118 7.88 1.57 -3.22
CA VAL A 118 7.45 2.89 -2.77
C VAL A 118 6.05 3.20 -3.27
N ALA A 119 5.80 3.08 -4.57
CA ALA A 119 4.47 3.33 -5.12
C ALA A 119 3.38 2.44 -4.47
N ARG A 120 3.72 1.19 -4.14
CA ARG A 120 2.83 0.27 -3.42
C ARG A 120 2.56 0.71 -1.98
N GLN A 121 3.60 1.10 -1.25
CA GLN A 121 3.50 1.56 0.15
C GLN A 121 2.72 2.86 0.27
N LEU A 122 2.91 3.81 -0.64
CA LEU A 122 2.15 5.06 -0.65
C LEU A 122 0.64 4.80 -0.75
N ARG A 123 0.23 3.83 -1.58
CA ARG A 123 -1.19 3.42 -1.67
C ARG A 123 -1.67 2.70 -0.41
N LEU A 124 -0.90 1.74 0.08
CA LEU A 124 -1.32 0.93 1.22
C LEU A 124 -1.43 1.74 2.51
N ARG A 125 -0.54 2.71 2.69
CA ARG A 125 -0.50 3.56 3.90
C ARG A 125 -1.25 4.88 3.73
N ASP A 126 -1.89 5.10 2.58
CA ASP A 126 -2.58 6.34 2.23
C ASP A 126 -1.70 7.59 2.44
N LEU A 127 -0.43 7.50 2.03
CA LEU A 127 0.56 8.57 2.17
C LEU A 127 0.45 9.54 1.00
N ALA A 128 0.29 10.82 1.31
CA ALA A 128 0.17 11.92 0.35
C ALA A 128 0.95 13.15 0.82
N GLY A 129 1.09 14.15 -0.05
CA GLY A 129 1.85 15.38 0.23
C GLY A 129 3.25 15.34 -0.35
N LEU A 130 4.20 16.03 0.30
CA LEU A 130 5.59 16.05 -0.13
C LEU A 130 6.26 14.72 0.22
N ILE A 131 6.76 14.03 -0.80
CA ILE A 131 7.47 12.75 -0.66
C ILE A 131 8.86 12.94 -1.24
N VAL A 132 9.87 12.65 -0.44
CA VAL A 132 11.28 12.71 -0.82
C VAL A 132 11.83 11.30 -0.77
N ILE A 133 12.41 10.83 -1.89
CA ILE A 133 13.00 9.50 -2.01
C ILE A 133 14.49 9.69 -2.25
N ASP A 134 15.31 9.18 -1.33
CA ASP A 134 16.77 9.15 -1.41
C ASP A 134 17.18 7.81 -2.03
N PHE A 135 17.34 7.81 -3.35
CA PHE A 135 17.80 6.64 -4.09
C PHE A 135 19.31 6.49 -3.95
N ILE A 136 19.80 5.25 -4.09
CA ILE A 136 21.25 4.98 -4.10
C ILE A 136 21.87 5.72 -5.29
N ASP A 137 23.00 6.40 -5.06
CA ASP A 137 23.74 7.07 -6.12
C ASP A 137 24.09 6.11 -7.27
N MET A 138 23.92 6.59 -8.50
CA MET A 138 24.25 5.87 -9.74
C MET A 138 25.11 6.76 -10.61
N GLU A 139 26.19 6.21 -11.16
CA GLU A 139 27.15 6.97 -11.98
C GLU A 139 26.55 7.35 -13.34
N GLU A 140 25.77 6.45 -13.94
CA GLU A 140 25.25 6.68 -15.28
C GLU A 140 23.89 7.39 -15.28
N SER A 141 23.82 8.57 -15.90
CA SER A 141 22.55 9.32 -16.00
C SER A 141 21.39 8.57 -16.65
N ARG A 142 21.67 7.56 -17.50
CA ARG A 142 20.65 6.70 -18.10
C ARG A 142 19.90 5.88 -17.04
N ASN A 143 20.60 5.50 -15.96
CA ASN A 143 20.05 4.72 -14.87
C ASN A 143 19.10 5.58 -14.01
N ASN A 144 19.49 6.83 -13.72
CA ASN A 144 18.61 7.81 -13.06
C ASN A 144 17.28 7.96 -13.82
N ARG A 145 17.36 8.11 -15.15
CA ARG A 145 16.17 8.21 -16.01
C ARG A 145 15.32 6.93 -16.00
N ALA A 146 15.94 5.75 -15.92
CA ALA A 146 15.22 4.48 -15.85
C ALA A 146 14.42 4.37 -14.55
N VAL A 147 15.01 4.75 -13.41
CA VAL A 147 14.35 4.75 -12.10
C VAL A 147 13.22 5.77 -12.06
N GLU A 148 13.43 7.00 -12.53
CA GLU A 148 12.38 8.01 -12.63
C GLU A 148 11.21 7.55 -13.50
N LYS A 149 11.50 6.91 -14.64
CA LYS A 149 10.48 6.39 -15.56
C LYS A 149 9.67 5.29 -14.87
N LYS A 150 10.35 4.32 -14.23
CA LYS A 150 9.70 3.23 -13.48
C LYS A 150 8.80 3.78 -12.38
N LEU A 151 9.28 4.74 -11.60
CA LEU A 151 8.47 5.38 -10.55
C LEU A 151 7.21 6.05 -11.13
N LYS A 152 7.35 6.83 -12.22
CA LYS A 152 6.21 7.44 -12.92
C LYS A 152 5.21 6.41 -13.43
N GLU A 153 5.67 5.28 -13.97
CA GLU A 153 4.81 4.20 -14.43
C GLU A 153 4.05 3.55 -13.26
N CYS A 154 4.73 3.23 -12.17
CA CYS A 154 4.13 2.65 -10.97
C CYS A 154 3.12 3.57 -10.28
N LEU A 155 3.32 4.88 -10.38
CA LEU A 155 2.37 5.89 -9.88
C LEU A 155 1.20 6.13 -10.83
N LYS A 156 1.33 5.94 -12.15
CA LYS A 156 0.21 6.07 -13.11
C LYS A 156 -0.85 4.98 -12.98
N THR A 157 -0.44 3.77 -12.59
CA THR A 157 -1.37 2.66 -12.32
C THR A 157 -2.33 2.96 -11.15
N THR A 158 -2.16 4.09 -10.47
CA THR A 158 -2.96 4.58 -9.33
C THR A 158 -4.30 5.22 -9.73
N ALA A 159 -4.57 5.46 -11.01
CA ALA A 159 -5.77 6.18 -11.48
C ALA A 159 -6.92 5.30 -12.02
N ARG A 160 -7.11 4.09 -11.50
CA ARG A 160 -8.27 3.25 -11.84
C ARG A 160 -8.95 2.69 -10.61
#